data_AF-A0A959PP09-F1
#
_entry.id   AF-A0A959PP09-F1
#
_cell.length_a   1.000
_cell.length_b   1.000
_cell.length_c   1.000
_cell.angle_alpha   90.00
_cell.angle_beta   90.00
_cell.angle_gamma   90.00
#
_symmetry.space_group_name_H-M   'P 1'
#
loop_
_entity.id
_entity.type
_entity.pdbx_description
1 polymer ?
#
loop_
_entity_poly.entity_id
_entity_poly.type
_entity_poly.pdbx_seq_one_letter_code
_entity_poly.pdbx_strand_id
1 'polypeptide(L)'
;MILFRHVAWLSKVLPTHRVSLVWVLSLLVSGLVAQQTSGVSKIQGRVIEKIGPKVQGVADAQVLISGQGLVSVDQNGYFTATVPNRTKLKIEVLPTTYQILRPQDGQVSPERLSYTIEIYVLSGTIDSNLQVNLRKLDEEITRITKQKQLSDRQVSRLEKALLDTVLFYQGQKQVWDRRLEQVEDQLEASTETNRRLRDSLRIFSGQIGILQDTVSALMARLSAALEAKYLRQKEIYETLTQEILDYESRLKDLQNWLPKVQDCYRNNQALYAFNDVCVAYSKARDALYNDQQTSLLGLQHYWDNPDAVTALESYFQQVFSGIHDPIVMEQVNKVVIRNFQEYSNKGIRKASETRKAGDQAHDELGVQIPKLEAVQSHLFDILKQEI
;
A
#
# COMPACT_ATOMS: atom_id res chain seq x y z
N MET A 1 -13.88 33.10 6.73
CA MET A 1 -14.21 33.90 5.54
C MET A 1 -14.37 32.93 4.38
N ILE A 2 -15.45 33.05 3.62
CA ILE A 2 -15.96 32.10 2.59
C ILE A 2 -16.89 31.03 3.17
N LEU A 3 -18.19 31.21 2.89
CA LEU A 3 -19.23 30.21 3.07
C LEU A 3 -19.99 30.03 1.75
N PHE A 4 -20.43 28.79 1.60
CA PHE A 4 -20.97 28.06 0.46
C PHE A 4 -22.37 28.48 -0.01
N ARG A 5 -22.74 27.88 -1.17
CA ARG A 5 -24.09 27.50 -1.66
C ARG A 5 -24.97 28.63 -2.23
N HIS A 6 -25.84 28.42 -3.21
CA HIS A 6 -26.11 27.41 -4.25
C HIS A 6 -27.37 27.92 -4.99
N VAL A 7 -27.58 27.48 -6.25
CA VAL A 7 -28.90 27.18 -6.86
C VAL A 7 -29.84 28.39 -7.08
N ALA A 8 -29.95 28.92 -8.30
CA ALA A 8 -30.76 28.43 -9.43
C ALA A 8 -32.12 29.15 -9.57
N TRP A 9 -32.37 29.57 -10.81
CA TRP A 9 -33.63 29.51 -11.53
C TRP A 9 -34.78 30.49 -11.21
N LEU A 10 -35.48 30.83 -12.30
CA LEU A 10 -36.74 31.58 -12.46
C LEU A 10 -36.60 33.09 -12.32
N SER A 11 -37.18 33.92 -13.17
CA SER A 11 -37.93 33.78 -14.42
C SER A 11 -38.35 35.22 -14.76
N LYS A 12 -38.58 35.50 -16.03
CA LYS A 12 -39.62 36.39 -16.60
C LYS A 12 -40.08 37.57 -15.73
N VAL A 13 -40.21 38.75 -16.34
CA VAL A 13 -41.50 39.47 -16.55
C VAL A 13 -41.25 40.95 -16.90
N LEU A 14 -41.65 41.28 -18.14
CA LEU A 14 -42.29 42.55 -18.60
C LEU A 14 -41.41 43.79 -18.93
N PRO A 15 -41.95 44.83 -19.64
CA PRO A 15 -42.03 44.84 -21.10
C PRO A 15 -41.85 46.28 -21.69
N THR A 16 -42.21 46.44 -22.97
CA THR A 16 -42.73 47.67 -23.63
C THR A 16 -41.91 48.97 -23.60
N HIS A 17 -41.58 49.48 -24.78
CA HIS A 17 -42.30 50.62 -25.39
C HIS A 17 -41.61 51.04 -26.69
N ARG A 18 -42.36 51.04 -27.80
CA ARG A 18 -42.43 52.14 -28.79
C ARG A 18 -43.39 51.77 -29.90
N VAL A 19 -44.61 52.27 -29.78
CA VAL A 19 -45.52 52.51 -30.90
C VAL A 19 -45.88 53.99 -30.81
N SER A 20 -45.57 54.74 -31.86
CA SER A 20 -46.13 56.07 -32.08
C SER A 20 -47.02 55.97 -33.31
N LEU A 21 -48.33 56.05 -33.07
CA LEU A 21 -49.35 56.31 -34.06
C LEU A 21 -49.17 57.70 -34.66
N VAL A 22 -49.28 57.81 -35.98
CA VAL A 22 -49.81 59.01 -36.64
C VAL A 22 -50.89 58.53 -37.61
N TRP A 23 -52.10 59.01 -37.37
CA TRP A 23 -53.27 58.93 -38.23
C TRP A 23 -53.12 59.86 -39.44
N VAL A 24 -53.75 59.55 -40.57
CA VAL A 24 -54.81 60.37 -41.21
C VAL A 24 -55.41 59.62 -42.42
N LEU A 25 -56.73 59.73 -42.49
CA LEU A 25 -57.68 59.35 -43.53
C LEU A 25 -57.24 59.66 -44.96
N SER A 26 -57.69 58.88 -45.95
CA SER A 26 -58.79 59.31 -46.85
C SER A 26 -59.21 58.25 -47.87
N LEU A 27 -60.51 58.34 -48.14
CA LEU A 27 -61.39 57.55 -48.97
C LEU A 27 -61.29 57.92 -50.46
N LEU A 28 -61.82 57.02 -51.30
CA LEU A 28 -62.53 57.23 -52.58
C LEU A 28 -61.77 57.18 -53.93
N VAL A 29 -62.28 56.21 -54.71
CA VAL A 29 -62.64 56.27 -56.15
C VAL A 29 -61.53 56.05 -57.17
N SER A 30 -61.52 54.81 -57.64
CA SER A 30 -61.67 54.39 -59.03
C SER A 30 -60.97 55.20 -60.12
N GLY A 31 -60.06 54.53 -60.82
CA GLY A 31 -59.62 54.94 -62.15
C GLY A 31 -58.60 53.97 -62.70
N LEU A 32 -59.09 52.94 -63.40
CA LEU A 32 -58.28 52.01 -64.17
C LEU A 32 -57.24 52.75 -65.04
N VAL A 33 -55.99 52.31 -64.96
CA VAL A 33 -55.21 52.03 -66.16
C VAL A 33 -54.62 50.64 -65.98
N ALA A 34 -55.18 49.68 -66.71
CA ALA A 34 -54.60 48.38 -66.90
C ALA A 34 -53.28 48.54 -67.67
N GLN A 35 -52.18 48.01 -67.13
CA GLN A 35 -50.96 47.81 -67.89
C GLN A 35 -50.46 46.39 -67.62
N GLN A 36 -50.38 45.61 -68.69
CA GLN A 36 -50.07 44.20 -68.76
C GLN A 36 -48.85 43.82 -67.89
N THR A 37 -49.05 42.93 -66.91
CA THR A 37 -47.95 42.21 -66.27
C THR A 37 -47.81 40.82 -66.88
N SER A 38 -46.65 40.62 -67.48
CA SER A 38 -46.07 39.34 -67.89
C SER A 38 -46.20 38.29 -66.77
N GLY A 39 -46.41 37.02 -67.13
CA GLY A 39 -46.66 35.94 -66.18
C GLY A 39 -45.51 35.71 -65.18
N VAL A 40 -45.79 35.92 -63.89
CA VAL A 40 -44.88 35.67 -62.75
C VAL A 40 -45.57 34.73 -61.75
N SER A 41 -44.83 33.76 -61.21
CA SER A 41 -45.31 32.74 -60.25
C SER A 41 -44.61 32.88 -58.89
N LYS A 42 -45.33 32.58 -57.81
CA LYS A 42 -44.81 32.61 -56.44
C LYS A 42 -44.41 31.20 -55.98
N ILE A 43 -43.19 31.06 -55.50
CA ILE A 43 -42.60 29.83 -54.95
C ILE A 43 -42.41 30.00 -53.46
N GLN A 44 -42.78 28.99 -52.70
CA GLN A 44 -42.40 28.84 -51.30
C GLN A 44 -41.48 27.62 -51.19
N GLY A 45 -40.50 27.66 -50.31
CA GLY A 45 -39.65 26.50 -50.11
C GLY A 45 -39.08 26.42 -48.72
N ARG A 46 -38.50 25.27 -48.39
CA ARG A 46 -37.86 25.01 -47.10
C ARG A 46 -36.56 24.25 -47.26
N VAL A 47 -35.46 24.77 -46.73
CA VAL A 47 -34.16 24.12 -46.61
C VAL A 47 -34.13 23.34 -45.30
N ILE A 48 -33.88 22.04 -45.38
CA ILE A 48 -33.89 21.13 -44.26
C ILE A 48 -32.67 20.21 -44.28
N GLU A 49 -32.12 19.98 -43.09
CA GLU A 49 -31.05 19.03 -42.81
C GLU A 49 -31.63 17.87 -41.98
N LYS A 50 -31.21 16.64 -42.28
CA LYS A 50 -31.66 15.46 -41.56
C LYS A 50 -30.52 14.88 -40.72
N ILE A 51 -30.65 14.98 -39.40
CA ILE A 51 -29.71 14.42 -38.43
C ILE A 51 -30.40 13.24 -37.74
N GLY A 52 -30.11 12.02 -38.22
CA GLY A 52 -30.80 10.80 -37.78
C GLY A 52 -32.31 10.83 -38.10
N PRO A 53 -33.22 10.59 -37.13
CA PRO A 53 -34.67 10.61 -37.37
C PRO A 53 -35.28 12.02 -37.36
N LYS A 54 -34.54 13.05 -36.95
CA LYS A 54 -35.05 14.42 -36.81
C LYS A 54 -34.75 15.24 -38.06
N VAL A 55 -35.76 15.97 -38.54
CA VAL A 55 -35.63 16.96 -39.63
C VAL A 55 -35.55 18.34 -39.00
N GLN A 56 -34.46 19.06 -39.25
CA GLN A 56 -34.22 20.40 -38.74
C GLN A 56 -34.15 21.39 -39.92
N GLY A 57 -34.74 22.58 -39.74
CA GLY A 57 -34.58 23.66 -40.73
C GLY A 57 -33.18 24.25 -40.65
N VAL A 58 -32.56 24.48 -41.81
CA VAL A 58 -31.23 25.12 -41.86
C VAL A 58 -31.42 26.63 -41.82
N ALA A 59 -31.10 27.22 -40.67
CA ALA A 59 -31.17 28.66 -40.47
C ALA A 59 -30.05 29.39 -41.23
N ASP A 60 -30.32 30.63 -41.65
CA ASP A 60 -29.36 31.57 -42.25
C ASP A 60 -28.67 31.10 -43.55
N ALA A 61 -29.17 30.04 -44.17
CA ALA A 61 -28.76 29.64 -45.52
C ALA A 61 -29.21 30.68 -46.55
N GLN A 62 -28.48 30.78 -47.66
CA GLN A 62 -28.88 31.59 -48.81
C GLN A 62 -29.21 30.70 -49.99
N VAL A 63 -30.36 30.91 -50.62
CA VAL A 63 -30.82 30.14 -51.77
C VAL A 63 -30.71 31.03 -53.01
N LEU A 64 -29.85 30.65 -53.96
CA LEU A 64 -29.73 31.31 -55.25
C LEU A 64 -30.73 30.72 -56.23
N ILE A 65 -31.66 31.53 -56.73
CA ILE A 65 -32.71 31.10 -57.66
C ILE A 65 -32.52 31.81 -59.00
N SER A 66 -32.39 31.02 -60.07
CA SER A 66 -32.24 31.53 -61.43
C SER A 66 -33.41 32.43 -61.84
N GLY A 67 -33.15 33.72 -62.10
CA GLY A 67 -34.15 34.72 -62.52
C GLY A 67 -34.67 35.65 -61.41
N GLN A 68 -34.31 35.42 -60.14
CA GLN A 68 -34.63 36.31 -59.01
C GLN A 68 -33.37 36.75 -58.24
N GLY A 69 -32.34 35.91 -58.16
CA GLY A 69 -31.14 36.17 -57.37
C GLY A 69 -31.16 35.46 -56.02
N LEU A 70 -30.38 35.98 -55.07
CA LEU A 70 -30.23 35.40 -53.72
C LEU A 70 -31.46 35.67 -52.85
N VAL A 71 -31.95 34.62 -52.19
CA VAL A 71 -33.06 34.67 -51.25
C VAL A 71 -32.58 34.12 -49.91
N SER A 72 -32.69 34.93 -48.86
CA SER A 72 -32.34 34.50 -47.51
C SER A 72 -33.42 33.57 -46.93
N VAL A 73 -32.96 32.56 -46.20
CA VAL A 73 -33.81 31.58 -45.52
C VAL A 73 -34.04 32.04 -44.07
N ASP A 74 -35.26 31.84 -43.56
CA ASP A 74 -35.60 32.15 -42.18
C ASP A 74 -35.01 31.15 -41.15
N GLN A 75 -35.19 31.43 -39.87
CA GLN A 75 -34.67 30.60 -38.77
C GLN A 75 -35.23 29.16 -38.74
N ASN A 76 -36.33 28.90 -39.46
CA ASN A 76 -36.99 27.60 -39.54
C ASN A 76 -36.72 26.88 -40.88
N GLY A 77 -35.88 27.47 -41.71
CA GLY A 77 -35.50 26.94 -43.02
C GLY A 77 -36.40 27.41 -44.17
N TYR A 78 -37.39 28.29 -43.99
CA TYR A 78 -38.32 28.68 -45.06
C TYR A 78 -37.85 29.89 -45.88
N PHE A 79 -38.19 29.90 -47.17
CA PHE A 79 -37.99 31.02 -48.07
C PHE A 79 -39.20 31.21 -49.00
N THR A 80 -39.39 32.43 -49.51
CA THR A 80 -40.42 32.75 -50.51
C THR A 80 -39.82 33.56 -51.63
N ALA A 81 -40.15 33.20 -52.86
CA ALA A 81 -39.52 33.66 -54.08
C ALA A 81 -40.58 33.97 -55.14
N THR A 82 -40.35 34.98 -55.96
CA THR A 82 -41.25 35.39 -57.05
C THR A 82 -40.46 35.32 -58.34
N VAL A 83 -40.81 34.37 -59.22
CA VAL A 83 -40.01 34.02 -60.40
C VAL A 83 -40.84 34.09 -61.68
N PRO A 84 -40.24 34.47 -62.82
CA PRO A 84 -40.94 34.49 -64.11
C PRO A 84 -41.39 33.07 -64.50
N ASN A 85 -42.58 32.95 -65.12
CA ASN A 85 -43.10 31.66 -65.58
C ASN A 85 -42.20 31.07 -66.68
N ARG A 86 -41.29 30.18 -66.30
CA ARG A 86 -40.37 29.45 -67.18
C ARG A 86 -40.50 27.96 -66.90
N THR A 87 -40.22 27.14 -67.92
CA THR A 87 -40.36 25.68 -67.84
C THR A 87 -39.36 24.99 -66.90
N LYS A 88 -38.24 25.63 -66.52
CA LYS A 88 -37.24 25.11 -65.58
C LYS A 88 -36.53 26.22 -64.80
N LEU A 89 -36.32 26.02 -63.50
CA LEU A 89 -35.59 26.88 -62.57
C LEU A 89 -34.41 26.12 -61.98
N LYS A 90 -33.27 26.78 -61.75
CA LYS A 90 -32.11 26.22 -61.04
C LYS A 90 -31.98 26.86 -59.65
N ILE A 91 -31.76 26.03 -58.63
CA ILE A 91 -31.66 26.40 -57.22
C ILE A 91 -30.32 25.93 -56.66
N GLU A 92 -29.56 26.83 -56.05
CA GLU A 92 -28.30 26.55 -55.34
C GLU A 92 -28.39 27.03 -53.89
N VAL A 93 -27.73 26.36 -52.94
CA VAL A 93 -27.74 26.71 -51.51
C VAL A 93 -26.32 27.05 -51.07
N LEU A 94 -26.16 28.21 -50.44
CA LEU A 94 -24.90 28.71 -49.88
C LEU A 94 -24.99 28.72 -48.34
N PRO A 95 -23.87 28.42 -47.63
CA PRO A 95 -22.51 28.20 -48.15
C PRO A 95 -22.27 26.82 -48.80
N THR A 96 -21.26 26.70 -49.68
CA THR A 96 -20.90 25.54 -50.52
C THR A 96 -20.50 24.25 -49.76
N THR A 97 -20.50 24.26 -48.43
CA THR A 97 -20.30 23.08 -47.58
C THR A 97 -21.48 22.10 -47.60
N TYR A 98 -22.55 22.50 -48.28
CA TYR A 98 -23.85 21.87 -48.31
C TYR A 98 -24.15 21.34 -49.70
N GLN A 99 -24.30 20.01 -49.83
CA GLN A 99 -24.69 19.39 -51.10
C GLN A 99 -26.21 19.27 -51.18
N ILE A 100 -26.83 19.85 -52.22
CA ILE A 100 -28.27 19.71 -52.49
C ILE A 100 -28.53 18.29 -52.96
N LEU A 101 -29.31 17.55 -52.19
CA LEU A 101 -29.73 16.19 -52.54
C LEU A 101 -31.07 16.18 -53.28
N ARG A 102 -31.89 17.22 -53.11
CA ARG A 102 -33.17 17.38 -53.81
C ARG A 102 -33.54 18.86 -53.91
N PRO A 103 -34.08 19.36 -55.04
CA PRO A 103 -34.31 18.66 -56.31
C PRO A 103 -33.00 18.42 -57.09
N GLN A 104 -32.99 17.40 -57.96
CA GLN A 104 -31.80 16.96 -58.72
C GLN A 104 -31.23 18.12 -59.55
N ASP A 105 -29.93 18.38 -59.42
CA ASP A 105 -29.21 19.53 -60.01
C ASP A 105 -29.80 20.91 -59.66
N GLY A 106 -30.60 20.99 -58.59
CA GLY A 106 -31.35 22.18 -58.22
C GLY A 106 -32.50 22.50 -59.17
N GLN A 107 -32.90 21.59 -60.08
CA GLN A 107 -33.87 21.90 -61.12
C GLN A 107 -35.32 21.69 -60.69
N VAL A 108 -36.17 22.72 -60.89
CA VAL A 108 -37.61 22.67 -60.59
C VAL A 108 -38.43 23.25 -61.75
N SER A 109 -39.50 22.55 -62.14
CA SER A 109 -40.45 23.03 -63.15
C SER A 109 -41.71 23.59 -62.46
N PRO A 110 -41.97 24.91 -62.50
CA PRO A 110 -43.19 25.49 -61.94
C PRO A 110 -44.36 25.35 -62.91
N GLU A 111 -45.16 24.28 -62.80
CA GLU A 111 -46.29 24.06 -63.71
C GLU A 111 -47.62 24.72 -63.26
N ARG A 112 -47.69 25.38 -62.08
CA ARG A 112 -48.87 26.12 -61.59
C ARG A 112 -48.52 27.36 -60.77
N LEU A 113 -49.47 28.29 -60.64
CA LEU A 113 -49.36 29.63 -60.03
C LEU A 113 -48.91 29.67 -58.55
N SER A 114 -48.80 28.53 -57.85
CA SER A 114 -48.14 28.41 -56.54
C SER A 114 -47.56 27.01 -56.32
N TYR A 115 -46.31 26.92 -55.83
CA TYR A 115 -45.59 25.65 -55.60
C TYR A 115 -44.72 25.70 -54.33
N THR A 116 -44.64 24.57 -53.61
CA THR A 116 -43.82 24.40 -52.39
C THR A 116 -42.66 23.43 -52.64
N ILE A 117 -41.41 23.85 -52.38
CA ILE A 117 -40.18 23.07 -52.63
C ILE A 117 -39.50 22.71 -51.30
N GLU A 118 -39.24 21.44 -51.03
CA GLU A 118 -38.35 21.03 -49.94
C GLU A 118 -36.94 20.72 -50.46
N ILE A 119 -35.94 21.39 -49.91
CA ILE A 119 -34.53 21.28 -50.29
C ILE A 119 -33.78 20.53 -49.18
N TYR A 120 -33.26 19.35 -49.50
CA TYR A 120 -32.52 18.51 -48.55
C TYR A 120 -31.02 18.72 -48.70
N VAL A 121 -30.34 18.88 -47.57
CA VAL A 121 -28.93 19.25 -47.52
C VAL A 121 -28.18 18.39 -46.49
N LEU A 122 -26.92 18.05 -46.76
CA LEU A 122 -26.04 17.25 -45.90
C LEU A 122 -24.72 17.99 -45.62
N SER A 123 -24.27 18.01 -44.36
CA SER A 123 -22.98 18.57 -43.94
C SER A 123 -21.91 17.46 -43.83
N GLY A 124 -20.81 17.57 -44.58
CA GLY A 124 -19.63 16.71 -44.45
C GLY A 124 -19.33 15.78 -45.65
N THR A 125 -18.10 15.24 -45.69
CA THR A 125 -17.59 14.39 -46.77
C THR A 125 -18.04 12.93 -46.62
N ILE A 126 -18.78 12.44 -47.62
CA ILE A 126 -19.29 11.06 -47.70
C ILE A 126 -18.16 10.09 -48.10
N ASP A 127 -18.05 8.96 -47.41
CA ASP A 127 -17.10 7.86 -47.67
C ASP A 127 -17.14 7.38 -49.14
N SER A 128 -15.98 7.18 -49.75
CA SER A 128 -15.81 6.85 -51.17
C SER A 128 -16.56 5.58 -51.60
N ASN A 129 -16.58 4.54 -50.76
CA ASN A 129 -17.33 3.31 -51.03
C ASN A 129 -18.85 3.53 -50.97
N LEU A 130 -19.28 4.43 -50.09
CA LEU A 130 -20.69 4.76 -49.94
C LEU A 130 -21.15 5.69 -51.07
N GLN A 131 -20.28 6.59 -51.56
CA GLN A 131 -20.50 7.33 -52.80
C GLN A 131 -20.60 6.40 -54.03
N VAL A 132 -19.75 5.37 -54.13
CA VAL A 132 -19.81 4.40 -55.25
C VAL A 132 -21.11 3.61 -55.21
N ASN A 133 -21.56 3.17 -54.03
CA ASN A 133 -22.82 2.46 -53.88
C ASN A 133 -24.02 3.38 -54.11
N LEU A 134 -23.98 4.63 -53.63
CA LEU A 134 -24.97 5.65 -53.92
C LEU A 134 -25.06 5.91 -55.42
N ARG A 135 -23.93 6.06 -56.13
CA ARG A 135 -23.91 6.23 -57.59
C ARG A 135 -24.49 5.01 -58.32
N LYS A 136 -24.15 3.79 -57.92
CA LYS A 136 -24.72 2.58 -58.53
C LYS A 136 -26.23 2.47 -58.31
N LEU A 137 -26.70 2.82 -57.12
CA LEU A 137 -28.13 2.88 -56.79
C LEU A 137 -28.82 4.01 -57.55
N ASP A 138 -28.18 5.15 -57.72
CA ASP A 138 -28.69 6.30 -58.47
C ASP A 138 -28.74 6.01 -59.99
N GLU A 139 -27.77 5.25 -60.50
CA GLU A 139 -27.75 4.69 -61.86
C GLU A 139 -28.84 3.64 -62.08
N GLU A 140 -29.19 2.85 -61.06
CA GLU A 140 -30.33 1.93 -61.10
C GLU A 140 -31.66 2.67 -61.03
N ILE A 141 -31.78 3.68 -60.18
CA ILE A 141 -32.97 4.52 -60.06
C ILE A 141 -33.21 5.27 -61.38
N THR A 142 -32.20 5.93 -61.95
CA THR A 142 -32.33 6.62 -63.25
C THR A 142 -32.66 5.67 -64.40
N ARG A 143 -32.15 4.44 -64.37
CA ARG A 143 -32.52 3.38 -65.34
C ARG A 143 -33.99 2.99 -65.22
N ILE A 144 -34.50 2.82 -63.99
CA ILE A 144 -35.91 2.49 -63.71
C ILE A 144 -36.84 3.67 -64.05
N THR A 145 -36.40 4.91 -63.79
CA THR A 145 -37.12 6.15 -64.14
C THR A 145 -37.21 6.34 -65.66
N LYS A 146 -36.14 6.06 -66.42
CA LYS A 146 -36.17 6.05 -67.89
C LYS A 146 -37.10 4.98 -68.47
N GLN A 147 -37.31 3.88 -67.75
CA GLN A 147 -38.21 2.79 -68.15
C GLN A 147 -39.70 3.07 -67.81
N LYS A 148 -40.04 4.22 -67.21
CA LYS A 148 -41.43 4.62 -66.81
C LYS A 148 -42.16 3.59 -65.92
N GLN A 149 -41.44 2.74 -65.19
CA GLN A 149 -42.06 1.68 -64.38
C GLN A 149 -42.49 2.12 -62.97
N LEU A 150 -42.08 3.29 -62.51
CA LEU A 150 -42.46 3.84 -61.21
C LEU A 150 -42.90 5.31 -61.35
N SER A 151 -43.91 5.71 -60.57
CA SER A 151 -44.31 7.11 -60.44
C SER A 151 -43.21 7.91 -59.74
N ASP A 152 -43.03 9.19 -60.08
CA ASP A 152 -42.06 10.11 -59.41
C ASP A 152 -42.19 10.10 -57.88
N ARG A 153 -43.41 9.81 -57.37
CA ARG A 153 -43.67 9.63 -55.94
C ARG A 153 -43.05 8.36 -55.35
N GLN A 154 -42.95 7.28 -56.11
CA GLN A 154 -42.32 6.03 -55.70
C GLN A 154 -40.79 6.14 -55.75
N VAL A 155 -40.24 6.78 -56.78
CA VAL A 155 -38.81 7.11 -56.88
C VAL A 155 -38.36 7.96 -55.68
N SER A 156 -39.11 9.03 -55.39
CA SER A 156 -38.85 9.90 -54.23
C SER A 156 -38.91 9.17 -52.88
N ARG A 157 -39.77 8.14 -52.74
CA ARG A 157 -39.88 7.36 -51.50
C ARG A 157 -38.69 6.41 -51.35
N LEU A 158 -38.25 5.81 -52.45
CA LEU A 158 -37.13 4.89 -52.48
C LEU A 158 -35.81 5.63 -52.22
N GLU A 159 -35.60 6.79 -52.85
CA GLU A 159 -34.47 7.68 -52.56
C GLU A 159 -34.42 8.10 -51.09
N LYS A 160 -35.58 8.49 -50.52
CA LYS A 160 -35.67 8.83 -49.10
C LYS A 160 -35.31 7.65 -48.19
N ALA A 161 -35.80 6.45 -48.50
CA ALA A 161 -35.50 5.25 -47.73
C ALA A 161 -34.01 4.86 -47.81
N LEU A 162 -33.37 5.04 -48.97
CA LEU A 162 -31.95 4.81 -49.17
C LEU A 162 -31.08 5.82 -48.43
N LEU A 163 -31.42 7.10 -48.51
CA LEU A 163 -30.72 8.13 -47.77
C LEU A 163 -30.84 7.92 -46.25
N ASP A 164 -32.04 7.54 -45.79
CA ASP A 164 -32.29 7.26 -44.37
C ASP A 164 -31.48 6.07 -43.88
N THR A 165 -31.36 5.00 -44.68
CA THR A 165 -30.52 3.85 -44.35
C THR A 165 -29.04 4.20 -44.37
N VAL A 166 -28.57 4.97 -45.35
CA VAL A 166 -27.18 5.46 -45.40
C VAL A 166 -26.81 6.29 -44.17
N LEU A 167 -27.65 7.27 -43.81
CA LEU A 167 -27.45 8.13 -42.64
C LEU A 167 -27.46 7.31 -41.35
N PHE A 168 -28.36 6.34 -41.26
CA PHE A 168 -28.42 5.42 -40.12
C PHE A 168 -27.15 4.59 -39.97
N TYR A 169 -26.61 4.03 -41.06
CA TYR A 169 -25.37 3.26 -41.02
C TYR A 169 -24.15 4.14 -40.70
N GLN A 170 -24.07 5.36 -41.24
CA GLN A 170 -23.01 6.29 -40.89
C GLN A 170 -23.04 6.68 -39.41
N GLY A 171 -24.23 6.95 -38.87
CA GLY A 171 -24.41 7.22 -37.45
C GLY A 171 -23.97 6.05 -36.57
N GLN A 172 -24.33 4.81 -36.95
CA GLN A 172 -23.86 3.62 -36.24
C GLN A 172 -22.33 3.46 -36.31
N LYS A 173 -21.73 3.65 -37.48
CA LYS A 173 -20.26 3.56 -37.65
C LYS A 173 -19.54 4.51 -36.71
N GLN A 174 -19.95 5.79 -36.65
CA GLN A 174 -19.35 6.76 -35.73
C GLN A 174 -19.48 6.36 -34.26
N VAL A 175 -20.60 5.73 -33.87
CA VAL A 175 -20.78 5.24 -32.49
C VAL A 175 -19.83 4.05 -32.22
N TRP A 176 -19.66 3.15 -33.17
CA TRP A 176 -18.72 2.04 -33.07
C TRP A 176 -17.27 2.50 -33.00
N ASP A 177 -16.87 3.46 -33.84
CA ASP A 177 -15.51 4.00 -33.86
C ASP A 177 -15.17 4.63 -32.50
N ARG A 178 -16.07 5.46 -31.92
CA ARG A 178 -15.87 6.02 -30.58
C ARG A 178 -15.79 4.96 -29.49
N ARG A 179 -16.57 3.87 -29.62
CA ARG A 179 -16.56 2.79 -28.64
C ARG A 179 -15.27 1.97 -28.73
N LEU A 180 -14.73 1.80 -29.95
CA LEU A 180 -13.45 1.15 -30.16
C LEU A 180 -12.32 1.96 -29.51
N GLU A 181 -12.28 3.27 -29.75
CA GLU A 181 -11.31 4.19 -29.13
C GLU A 181 -11.37 4.14 -27.59
N GLN A 182 -12.58 4.16 -27.01
CA GLN A 182 -12.75 4.00 -25.56
C GLN A 182 -12.23 2.66 -25.02
N VAL A 183 -12.42 1.58 -25.78
CA VAL A 183 -11.94 0.24 -25.37
C VAL A 183 -10.42 0.16 -25.49
N GLU A 184 -9.83 0.77 -26.52
CA GLU A 184 -8.37 0.86 -26.69
C GLU A 184 -7.73 1.66 -25.54
N ASP A 185 -8.28 2.82 -25.19
CA ASP A 185 -7.83 3.63 -24.05
C ASP A 185 -7.91 2.84 -22.72
N GLN A 186 -9.01 2.13 -22.51
CA GLN A 186 -9.20 1.29 -21.31
C GLN A 186 -8.21 0.13 -21.28
N LEU A 187 -7.94 -0.49 -22.42
CA LEU A 187 -6.99 -1.58 -22.53
C LEU A 187 -5.57 -1.07 -22.23
N GLU A 188 -5.18 0.08 -22.80
CA GLU A 188 -3.88 0.69 -22.54
C GLU A 188 -3.72 1.03 -21.04
N ALA A 189 -4.70 1.70 -20.43
CA ALA A 189 -4.70 2.01 -19.01
C ALA A 189 -4.61 0.74 -18.13
N SER A 190 -5.30 -0.33 -18.52
CA SER A 190 -5.25 -1.62 -17.83
C SER A 190 -3.89 -2.32 -17.99
N THR A 191 -3.27 -2.23 -19.16
CA THR A 191 -1.95 -2.80 -19.40
C THR A 191 -0.86 -2.10 -18.57
N GLU A 192 -0.93 -0.78 -18.48
CA GLU A 192 -0.02 0.02 -17.65
C GLU A 192 -0.21 -0.27 -16.16
N THR A 193 -1.46 -0.38 -15.71
CA THR A 193 -1.77 -0.76 -14.32
C THR A 193 -1.22 -2.15 -13.99
N ASN A 194 -1.41 -3.12 -14.88
CA ASN A 194 -0.84 -4.46 -14.73
C ASN A 194 0.68 -4.46 -14.68
N ARG A 195 1.34 -3.62 -15.49
CA ARG A 195 2.79 -3.45 -15.46
C ARG A 195 3.26 -2.95 -14.09
N ARG A 196 2.64 -1.89 -13.56
CA ARG A 196 2.96 -1.34 -12.23
C ARG A 196 2.76 -2.36 -11.11
N LEU A 197 1.70 -3.16 -11.17
CA LEU A 197 1.46 -4.23 -10.20
C LEU A 197 2.54 -5.30 -10.26
N ARG A 198 2.98 -5.70 -11.46
CA ARG A 198 4.10 -6.66 -11.62
C ARG A 198 5.42 -6.11 -11.07
N ASP A 199 5.72 -4.84 -11.34
CA ASP A 199 6.92 -4.19 -10.81
C ASP A 199 6.87 -4.11 -9.27
N SER A 200 5.69 -3.79 -8.71
CA SER A 200 5.47 -3.77 -7.25
C SER A 200 5.63 -5.16 -6.63
N LEU A 201 5.06 -6.21 -7.25
CA LEU A 201 5.22 -7.60 -6.80
C LEU A 201 6.69 -8.03 -6.83
N ARG A 202 7.46 -7.62 -7.84
CA ARG A 202 8.89 -7.90 -7.91
C ARG A 202 9.67 -7.23 -6.77
N ILE A 203 9.34 -5.98 -6.44
CA ILE A 203 9.95 -5.26 -5.30
C ILE A 203 9.61 -5.98 -3.99
N PHE A 204 8.33 -6.31 -3.76
CA PHE A 204 7.90 -7.02 -2.55
C PHE A 204 8.55 -8.40 -2.43
N SER A 205 8.64 -9.16 -3.53
CA SER A 205 9.35 -10.44 -3.54
C SER A 205 10.83 -10.30 -3.15
N GLY A 206 11.49 -9.21 -3.60
CA GLY A 206 12.87 -8.91 -3.20
C GLY A 206 12.99 -8.58 -1.71
N GLN A 207 12.06 -7.78 -1.17
CA GLN A 207 12.01 -7.47 0.27
C GLN A 207 11.77 -8.70 1.12
N ILE A 208 10.88 -9.60 0.69
CA ILE A 208 10.62 -10.88 1.38
C ILE A 208 11.90 -11.72 1.43
N GLY A 209 12.67 -11.79 0.33
CA GLY A 209 13.95 -12.51 0.31
C GLY A 209 14.94 -11.94 1.34
N ILE A 210 15.11 -10.62 1.37
CA ILE A 210 15.99 -9.94 2.34
C ILE A 210 15.52 -10.20 3.79
N LEU A 211 14.20 -10.16 4.04
CA LEU A 211 13.63 -10.46 5.35
C LEU A 211 13.88 -11.91 5.77
N GLN A 212 13.73 -12.86 4.84
CA GLN A 212 14.04 -14.26 5.11
C GLN A 212 15.53 -14.44 5.45
N ASP A 213 16.44 -13.84 4.69
CA ASP A 213 17.88 -13.91 4.96
C ASP A 213 18.24 -13.31 6.32
N THR A 214 17.64 -12.17 6.68
CA THR A 214 17.87 -11.54 7.98
C THR A 214 17.33 -12.37 9.15
N VAL A 215 16.14 -12.97 9.00
CA VAL A 215 15.58 -13.89 10.01
C VAL A 215 16.48 -15.12 10.17
N SER A 216 16.91 -15.74 9.08
CA SER A 216 17.83 -16.88 9.13
C SER A 216 19.17 -16.53 9.79
N ALA A 217 19.74 -15.36 9.48
CA ALA A 217 20.97 -14.89 10.11
C ALA A 217 20.79 -14.60 11.62
N LEU A 218 19.67 -14.01 12.01
CA LEU A 218 19.35 -13.76 13.42
C LEU A 218 19.13 -15.07 14.20
N MET A 219 18.43 -16.04 13.61
CA MET A 219 18.24 -17.36 14.21
C MET A 219 19.59 -18.08 14.41
N ALA A 220 20.49 -18.04 13.41
CA ALA A 220 21.82 -18.62 13.54
C ALA A 220 22.65 -17.95 14.65
N ARG A 221 22.62 -16.62 14.73
CA ARG A 221 23.29 -15.86 15.80
C ARG A 221 22.71 -16.17 17.17
N LEU A 222 21.39 -16.26 17.29
CA LEU A 222 20.71 -16.61 18.53
C LEU A 222 21.10 -18.01 18.98
N SER A 223 21.08 -18.99 18.06
CA SER A 223 21.51 -20.36 18.36
C SER A 223 22.95 -20.41 18.86
N ALA A 224 23.88 -19.73 18.18
CA ALA A 224 25.28 -19.68 18.60
C ALA A 224 25.48 -18.99 19.96
N ALA A 225 24.72 -17.91 20.22
CA ALA A 225 24.77 -17.21 21.50
C ALA A 225 24.22 -18.06 22.65
N LEU A 226 23.14 -18.81 22.42
CA LEU A 226 22.57 -19.73 23.41
C LEU A 226 23.51 -20.89 23.70
N GLU A 227 24.12 -21.48 22.67
CA GLU A 227 25.13 -22.53 22.83
C GLU A 227 26.34 -22.03 23.64
N ALA A 228 26.85 -20.84 23.31
CA ALA A 228 27.94 -20.22 24.06
C ALA A 228 27.54 -19.92 25.52
N LYS A 229 26.33 -19.41 25.76
CA LYS A 229 25.78 -19.18 27.11
C LYS A 229 25.76 -20.49 27.90
N TYR A 230 25.19 -21.55 27.35
CA TYR A 230 25.09 -22.85 28.01
C TYR A 230 26.46 -23.46 28.33
N LEU A 231 27.41 -23.39 27.39
CA LEU A 231 28.78 -23.87 27.62
C LEU A 231 29.45 -23.12 28.79
N ARG A 232 29.27 -21.79 28.87
CA ARG A 232 29.79 -20.98 29.97
C ARG A 232 29.10 -21.27 31.29
N GLN A 233 27.77 -21.42 31.30
CA GLN A 233 27.02 -21.85 32.49
C GLN A 233 27.56 -23.18 33.02
N LYS A 234 27.74 -24.16 32.13
CA LYS A 234 28.27 -25.48 32.51
C LYS A 234 29.69 -25.39 33.10
N GLU A 235 30.59 -24.66 32.45
CA GLU A 235 31.98 -24.49 32.90
C GLU A 235 32.05 -23.85 34.30
N ILE A 236 31.26 -22.79 34.53
CA ILE A 236 31.18 -22.11 35.83
C ILE A 236 30.59 -23.04 36.88
N TYR A 237 29.49 -23.74 36.56
CA TYR A 237 28.84 -24.66 37.48
C TYR A 237 29.74 -25.81 37.91
N GLU A 238 30.44 -26.46 36.97
CA GLU A 238 31.35 -27.57 37.26
C GLU A 238 32.51 -27.12 38.14
N THR A 239 33.14 -25.98 37.79
CA THR A 239 34.27 -25.42 38.55
C THR A 239 33.85 -25.03 39.97
N LEU A 240 32.78 -24.26 40.09
CA LEU A 240 32.26 -23.81 41.38
C LEU A 240 31.84 -24.98 42.27
N THR A 241 31.15 -25.97 41.70
CA THR A 241 30.72 -27.17 42.43
C THR A 241 31.93 -27.94 42.96
N GLN A 242 32.97 -28.10 42.14
CA GLN A 242 34.20 -28.78 42.55
C GLN A 242 34.91 -28.06 43.69
N GLU A 243 35.04 -26.73 43.61
CA GLU A 243 35.70 -25.92 44.64
C GLU A 243 34.94 -25.93 45.98
N ILE A 244 33.61 -25.81 45.91
CA ILE A 244 32.73 -25.87 47.09
C ILE A 244 32.86 -27.23 47.79
N LEU A 245 32.81 -28.32 47.02
CA LEU A 245 32.91 -29.68 47.56
C LEU A 245 34.32 -29.99 48.11
N ASP A 246 35.39 -29.54 47.45
CA ASP A 246 36.75 -29.71 47.98
C ASP A 246 36.92 -28.93 49.28
N TYR A 247 36.47 -27.66 49.33
CA TYR A 247 36.50 -26.86 50.56
C TYR A 247 35.76 -27.54 51.72
N GLU A 248 34.53 -27.99 51.49
CA GLU A 248 33.71 -28.67 52.50
C GLU A 248 34.41 -29.95 53.00
N SER A 249 34.98 -30.74 52.10
CA SER A 249 35.75 -31.93 52.44
C SER A 249 36.98 -31.59 53.29
N ARG A 250 37.77 -30.58 52.91
CA ARG A 250 38.95 -30.18 53.69
C ARG A 250 38.60 -29.58 55.04
N LEU A 251 37.47 -28.88 55.13
CA LEU A 251 36.96 -28.35 56.39
C LEU A 251 36.56 -29.48 57.34
N LYS A 252 35.92 -30.55 56.85
CA LYS A 252 35.61 -31.76 57.62
C LYS A 252 36.87 -32.51 58.04
N ASP A 253 37.86 -32.63 57.15
CA ASP A 253 39.17 -33.22 57.49
C ASP A 253 39.83 -32.46 58.65
N LEU A 254 39.83 -31.12 58.58
CA LEU A 254 40.33 -30.27 59.66
C LEU A 254 39.55 -30.52 60.94
N GLN A 255 38.21 -30.46 60.91
CA GLN A 255 37.36 -30.72 62.06
C GLN A 255 37.65 -32.07 62.73
N ASN A 256 37.83 -33.13 61.94
CA ASN A 256 38.10 -34.49 62.41
C ASN A 256 39.47 -34.63 63.08
N TRP A 257 40.42 -33.76 62.72
CA TRP A 257 41.77 -33.74 63.29
C TRP A 257 41.85 -32.93 64.60
N LEU A 258 40.97 -31.94 64.79
CA LEU A 258 41.03 -31.03 65.94
C LEU A 258 41.01 -31.72 67.32
N PRO A 259 40.22 -32.78 67.57
CA PRO A 259 40.26 -33.49 68.86
C PRO A 259 41.59 -34.23 69.12
N LYS A 260 42.39 -34.49 68.08
CA LYS A 260 43.64 -35.27 68.12
C LYS A 260 44.89 -34.39 68.17
N VAL A 261 44.75 -33.07 68.23
CA VAL A 261 45.87 -32.12 68.17
C VAL A 261 46.90 -32.32 69.30
N GLN A 262 46.51 -32.87 70.46
CA GLN A 262 47.49 -33.17 71.52
C GLN A 262 48.51 -34.22 71.12
N ASP A 263 48.15 -35.15 70.22
CA ASP A 263 49.06 -36.22 69.78
C ASP A 263 50.25 -35.66 69.00
N CYS A 264 50.12 -34.46 68.43
CA CYS A 264 51.20 -33.75 67.74
C CYS A 264 52.38 -33.40 68.67
N TYR A 265 52.16 -33.26 69.99
CA TYR A 265 53.25 -33.06 70.96
C TYR A 265 54.00 -34.35 71.29
N ARG A 266 53.40 -35.51 71.02
CA ARG A 266 53.91 -36.83 71.37
C ARG A 266 54.54 -37.53 70.15
N ASN A 267 54.03 -37.23 68.96
CA ASN A 267 54.42 -37.88 67.72
C ASN A 267 54.63 -36.86 66.61
N ASN A 268 55.86 -36.75 66.10
CA ASN A 268 56.20 -35.86 64.98
C ASN A 268 55.42 -36.22 63.71
N GLN A 269 55.08 -37.49 63.49
CA GLN A 269 54.26 -37.89 62.35
C GLN A 269 52.84 -37.32 62.43
N ALA A 270 52.27 -37.23 63.64
CA ALA A 270 50.96 -36.60 63.85
C ALA A 270 51.02 -35.08 63.58
N LEU A 271 52.13 -34.43 63.96
CA LEU A 271 52.36 -33.01 63.66
C LEU A 271 52.47 -32.76 62.14
N TYR A 272 53.19 -33.60 61.40
CA TYR A 272 53.26 -33.49 59.94
C TYR A 272 51.89 -33.70 59.28
N ALA A 273 51.17 -34.75 59.67
CA ALA A 273 49.84 -35.02 59.13
C ALA A 273 48.84 -33.90 59.43
N PHE A 274 48.89 -33.29 60.62
CA PHE A 274 48.07 -32.12 60.94
C PHE A 274 48.43 -30.91 60.06
N ASN A 275 49.72 -30.64 59.86
CA ASN A 275 50.15 -29.56 58.98
C ASN A 275 49.68 -29.78 57.54
N ASP A 276 49.74 -31.01 57.03
CA ASP A 276 49.24 -31.34 55.68
C ASP A 276 47.74 -31.03 55.54
N VAL A 277 46.94 -31.36 56.57
CA VAL A 277 45.52 -31.02 56.61
C VAL A 277 45.29 -29.51 56.63
N CYS A 278 46.05 -28.75 57.43
CA CYS A 278 45.97 -27.29 57.43
C CYS A 278 46.34 -26.68 56.07
N VAL A 279 47.38 -27.19 55.42
CA VAL A 279 47.81 -26.74 54.08
C VAL A 279 46.75 -27.05 53.03
N ALA A 280 46.18 -28.26 53.05
CA ALA A 280 45.11 -28.65 52.14
C ALA A 280 43.87 -27.76 52.32
N TYR A 281 43.47 -27.50 53.57
CA TYR A 281 42.40 -26.56 53.89
C TYR A 281 42.69 -25.14 53.38
N SER A 282 43.87 -24.59 53.65
CA SER A 282 44.24 -23.24 53.18
C SER A 282 44.21 -23.14 51.67
N LYS A 283 44.69 -24.17 50.96
CA LYS A 283 44.64 -24.21 49.50
C LYS A 283 43.21 -24.20 48.95
N ALA A 284 42.32 -24.99 49.54
CA ALA A 284 40.91 -25.04 49.12
C ALA A 284 40.18 -23.72 49.42
N ARG A 285 40.44 -23.11 50.58
CA ARG A 285 39.94 -21.76 50.92
C ARG A 285 40.44 -20.72 49.92
N ASP A 286 41.73 -20.74 49.58
CA ASP A 286 42.33 -19.75 48.70
C ASP A 286 41.79 -19.85 47.28
N ALA A 287 41.49 -21.06 46.79
CA ALA A 287 40.78 -21.24 45.52
C ALA A 287 39.43 -20.50 45.55
N LEU A 288 38.58 -20.79 46.54
CA LEU A 288 37.28 -20.10 46.69
C LEU A 288 37.41 -18.58 46.82
N TYR A 289 38.41 -18.10 47.56
CA TYR A 289 38.61 -16.66 47.78
C TYR A 289 39.05 -15.95 46.50
N ASN A 290 40.02 -16.52 45.78
CA ASN A 290 40.57 -15.92 44.57
C ASN A 290 39.56 -15.88 43.43
N ASP A 291 38.69 -16.89 43.33
CA ASP A 291 37.70 -17.02 42.25
C ASP A 291 36.30 -16.50 42.63
N GLN A 292 36.15 -15.95 43.84
CA GLN A 292 34.88 -15.41 44.36
C GLN A 292 34.24 -14.39 43.41
N GLN A 293 34.99 -13.37 43.02
CA GLN A 293 34.46 -12.28 42.18
C GLN A 293 34.13 -12.78 40.77
N THR A 294 34.98 -13.64 40.21
CA THR A 294 34.76 -14.25 38.89
C THR A 294 33.50 -15.10 38.89
N SER A 295 33.28 -15.90 39.94
CA SER A 295 32.09 -16.73 40.09
C SER A 295 30.82 -15.88 40.23
N LEU A 296 30.84 -14.83 41.05
CA LEU A 296 29.69 -13.94 41.23
C LEU A 296 29.31 -13.22 39.93
N LEU A 297 30.30 -12.65 39.22
CA LEU A 297 30.06 -12.00 37.94
C LEU A 297 29.60 -12.99 36.87
N GLY A 298 30.15 -14.21 36.88
CA GLY A 298 29.74 -15.30 36.01
C GLY A 298 28.27 -15.66 36.21
N LEU A 299 27.84 -15.87 37.46
CA LEU A 299 26.44 -16.12 37.78
C LEU A 299 25.56 -14.93 37.36
N GLN A 300 25.96 -13.70 37.64
CA GLN A 300 25.19 -12.50 37.28
C GLN A 300 25.03 -12.33 35.76
N HIS A 301 26.00 -12.76 34.95
CA HIS A 301 25.97 -12.61 33.49
C HIS A 301 25.28 -13.77 32.78
N TYR A 302 25.39 -14.98 33.33
CA TYR A 302 24.96 -16.19 32.64
C TYR A 302 23.72 -16.84 33.25
N TRP A 303 23.31 -16.54 34.49
CA TRP A 303 22.04 -16.99 35.05
C TRP A 303 21.00 -15.88 34.96
N ASP A 304 19.77 -16.25 34.65
CA ASP A 304 18.67 -15.29 34.54
C ASP A 304 17.99 -15.04 35.90
N ASN A 305 18.34 -15.84 36.92
CA ASN A 305 17.80 -15.73 38.28
C ASN A 305 18.75 -14.98 39.25
N PRO A 306 18.34 -13.81 39.79
CA PRO A 306 19.13 -13.07 40.78
C PRO A 306 19.29 -13.80 42.12
N ASP A 307 18.42 -14.77 42.44
CA ASP A 307 18.52 -15.57 43.66
C ASP A 307 19.77 -16.44 43.65
N ALA A 308 20.27 -16.84 42.47
CA ALA A 308 21.50 -17.63 42.35
C ALA A 308 22.72 -16.85 42.86
N VAL A 309 22.82 -15.57 42.51
CA VAL A 309 23.89 -14.68 42.98
C VAL A 309 23.77 -14.48 44.49
N THR A 310 22.56 -14.20 44.98
CA THR A 310 22.29 -13.98 46.42
C THR A 310 22.62 -15.22 47.26
N ALA A 311 22.29 -16.41 46.76
CA ALA A 311 22.61 -17.68 47.41
C ALA A 311 24.13 -17.93 47.45
N LEU A 312 24.85 -17.61 46.37
CA LEU A 312 26.30 -17.73 46.32
C LEU A 312 27.00 -16.72 47.25
N GLU A 313 26.53 -15.47 47.31
CA GLU A 313 27.00 -14.48 48.28
C GLU A 313 26.79 -14.96 49.72
N SER A 314 25.62 -15.52 50.02
CA SER A 314 25.30 -16.10 51.32
C SER A 314 26.23 -17.27 51.67
N TYR A 315 26.55 -18.13 50.70
CA TYR A 315 27.53 -19.21 50.87
C TYR A 315 28.91 -18.64 51.22
N PHE A 316 29.43 -17.69 50.45
CA PHE A 316 30.74 -17.07 50.73
C PHE A 316 30.77 -16.35 52.09
N GLN A 317 29.70 -15.65 52.46
CA GLN A 317 29.59 -15.02 53.77
C GLN A 317 29.66 -16.04 54.91
N GLN A 318 28.98 -17.18 54.76
CA GLN A 318 29.03 -18.28 55.73
C GLN A 318 30.44 -18.90 55.80
N VAL A 319 31.11 -19.09 54.67
CA VAL A 319 32.48 -19.61 54.59
C VAL A 319 33.47 -18.69 55.30
N PHE A 320 33.52 -17.40 54.93
CA PHE A 320 34.55 -16.50 55.40
C PHE A 320 34.21 -15.90 56.77
N SER A 321 33.04 -15.27 56.89
CA SER A 321 32.64 -14.59 58.13
C SER A 321 32.03 -15.52 59.17
N GLY A 322 31.44 -16.65 58.75
CA GLY A 322 30.81 -17.61 59.65
C GLY A 322 31.76 -18.69 60.18
N ILE A 323 32.77 -19.08 59.40
CA ILE A 323 33.65 -20.22 59.70
C ILE A 323 35.12 -19.79 59.75
N HIS A 324 35.65 -19.23 58.67
CA HIS A 324 37.08 -18.99 58.55
C HIS A 324 37.59 -18.01 59.60
N ASP A 325 36.99 -16.82 59.68
CA ASP A 325 37.41 -15.78 60.60
C ASP A 325 37.20 -16.15 62.07
N PRO A 326 35.98 -16.48 62.54
CA PRO A 326 35.74 -16.70 63.97
C PRO A 326 36.32 -18.00 64.51
N ILE A 327 36.45 -19.05 63.69
CA ILE A 327 36.83 -20.38 64.18
C ILE A 327 38.25 -20.72 63.73
N VAL A 328 38.50 -20.73 62.43
CA VAL A 328 39.79 -21.19 61.90
C VAL A 328 40.90 -20.18 62.20
N MET A 329 40.67 -18.89 62.02
CA MET A 329 41.68 -17.88 62.31
C MET A 329 41.86 -17.69 63.82
N GLU A 330 40.79 -17.53 64.60
CA GLU A 330 40.92 -17.28 66.05
C GLU A 330 41.36 -18.50 66.87
N GLN A 331 40.83 -19.69 66.61
CA GLN A 331 41.14 -20.88 67.42
C GLN A 331 42.27 -21.70 66.80
N VAL A 332 42.15 -22.05 65.53
CA VAL A 332 43.12 -22.96 64.89
C VAL A 332 44.43 -22.24 64.59
N ASN A 333 44.40 -21.08 63.95
CA ASN A 333 45.62 -20.38 63.55
C ASN A 333 46.30 -19.67 64.74
N LYS A 334 45.58 -18.79 65.44
CA LYS A 334 46.16 -17.99 66.52
C LYS A 334 46.52 -18.78 67.78
N VAL A 335 45.86 -19.91 68.06
CA VAL A 335 46.15 -20.74 69.25
C VAL A 335 46.82 -22.05 68.88
N VAL A 336 46.17 -22.93 68.11
CA VAL A 336 46.70 -24.29 67.84
C VAL A 336 48.01 -24.25 67.05
N ILE A 337 48.01 -23.66 65.85
CA ILE A 337 49.18 -23.57 64.96
C ILE A 337 50.28 -22.76 65.63
N ARG A 338 49.95 -21.60 66.23
CA ARG A 338 50.92 -20.79 66.97
C ARG A 338 51.60 -21.57 68.10
N ASN A 339 50.86 -22.34 68.89
CA ASN A 339 51.43 -23.15 69.96
C ASN A 339 52.36 -24.24 69.42
N PHE A 340 52.05 -24.84 68.26
CA PHE A 340 52.97 -25.77 67.60
C PHE A 340 54.23 -25.07 67.06
N GLN A 341 54.11 -23.85 66.55
CA GLN A 341 55.28 -23.05 66.16
C GLN A 341 56.15 -22.68 67.38
N GLU A 342 55.55 -22.29 68.50
CA GLU A 342 56.27 -22.03 69.75
C GLU A 342 56.94 -23.29 70.30
N TYR A 343 56.28 -24.45 70.16
CA TYR A 343 56.88 -25.74 70.50
C TYR A 343 58.08 -26.08 69.60
N SER A 344 57.94 -25.94 68.29
CA SER A 344 59.01 -26.25 67.34
C SER A 344 60.21 -25.31 67.46
N ASN A 345 59.96 -24.01 67.71
CA ASN A 345 61.02 -22.99 67.75
C ASN A 345 61.66 -22.81 69.13
N LYS A 346 60.89 -23.01 70.21
CA LYS A 346 61.31 -22.68 71.60
C LYS A 346 61.20 -23.86 72.56
N GLY A 347 60.69 -25.02 72.11
CA GLY A 347 60.46 -26.19 72.96
C GLY A 347 59.31 -26.04 73.96
N ILE A 348 58.51 -24.97 73.88
CA ILE A 348 57.44 -24.66 74.85
C ILE A 348 56.20 -25.51 74.56
N ARG A 349 55.77 -26.32 75.52
CA ARG A 349 54.58 -27.19 75.39
C ARG A 349 53.36 -26.57 76.05
N LYS A 350 52.38 -26.14 75.24
CA LYS A 350 51.09 -25.60 75.68
C LYS A 350 49.94 -26.58 75.42
N ALA A 351 50.14 -27.85 75.75
CA ALA A 351 49.24 -28.94 75.36
C ALA A 351 47.79 -28.78 75.85
N SER A 352 47.58 -28.24 77.06
CA SER A 352 46.24 -28.01 77.60
C SER A 352 45.49 -26.91 76.85
N GLU A 353 46.16 -25.80 76.55
CA GLU A 353 45.58 -24.67 75.79
C GLU A 353 45.27 -25.09 74.36
N THR A 354 46.21 -25.78 73.70
CA THR A 354 46.02 -26.32 72.34
C THR A 354 44.83 -27.27 72.27
N ARG A 355 44.66 -28.15 73.28
CA ARG A 355 43.50 -29.04 73.33
C ARG A 355 42.20 -28.28 73.49
N LYS A 356 42.15 -27.35 74.45
CA LYS A 356 40.92 -26.58 74.71
C LYS A 356 40.48 -25.81 73.45
N ALA A 357 41.41 -25.19 72.74
CA ALA A 357 41.13 -24.50 71.48
C ALA A 357 40.72 -25.47 70.36
N GLY A 358 41.37 -26.64 70.27
CA GLY A 358 41.00 -27.69 69.32
C GLY A 358 39.59 -28.24 69.57
N ASP A 359 39.27 -28.60 70.81
CA ASP A 359 37.95 -29.09 71.22
C ASP A 359 36.87 -28.02 70.97
N GLN A 360 37.13 -26.76 71.33
CA GLN A 360 36.21 -25.65 71.06
C GLN A 360 35.97 -25.45 69.55
N ALA A 361 37.03 -25.44 68.74
CA ALA A 361 36.91 -25.30 67.30
C ALA A 361 36.19 -26.51 66.67
N HIS A 362 36.39 -27.72 67.18
CA HIS A 362 35.68 -28.92 66.73
C HIS A 362 34.17 -28.80 66.95
N ASP A 363 33.77 -28.36 68.14
CA ASP A 363 32.36 -28.18 68.51
C ASP A 363 31.71 -27.06 67.69
N GLU A 364 32.38 -25.92 67.54
CA GLU A 364 31.88 -24.79 66.75
C GLU A 364 31.75 -25.15 65.26
N LEU A 365 32.73 -25.87 64.69
CA LEU A 365 32.64 -26.40 63.32
C LEU A 365 31.50 -27.42 63.20
N GLY A 366 31.25 -28.22 64.23
CA GLY A 366 30.13 -29.17 64.26
C GLY A 366 28.75 -28.53 64.14
N VAL A 367 28.65 -27.25 64.55
CA VAL A 367 27.42 -26.45 64.38
C VAL A 367 27.40 -25.74 63.02
N GLN A 368 28.54 -25.25 62.54
CA GLN A 368 28.58 -24.44 61.31
C GLN A 368 28.60 -25.27 60.02
N ILE A 369 29.21 -26.46 60.00
CA ILE A 369 29.27 -27.31 58.81
C ILE A 369 27.86 -27.71 58.33
N PRO A 370 26.93 -28.18 59.20
CA PRO A 370 25.57 -28.47 58.76
C PRO A 370 24.81 -27.25 58.21
N LYS A 371 25.09 -26.04 58.72
CA LYS A 371 24.52 -24.80 58.18
C LYS A 371 25.08 -24.47 56.80
N LEU A 372 26.39 -24.66 56.63
CA LEU A 372 27.05 -24.49 55.33
C LEU A 372 26.48 -25.46 54.29
N GLU A 373 26.33 -26.73 54.64
CA GLU A 373 25.72 -27.76 53.78
C GLU A 373 24.29 -27.40 53.36
N ALA A 374 23.49 -26.83 54.26
CA ALA A 374 22.14 -26.38 53.94
C ALA A 374 22.13 -25.22 52.92
N VAL A 375 23.01 -24.23 53.09
CA VAL A 375 23.16 -23.11 52.15
C VAL A 375 23.68 -23.60 50.79
N GLN A 376 24.63 -24.53 50.81
CA GLN A 376 25.16 -25.19 49.61
C GLN A 376 24.10 -26.00 48.85
N SER A 377 23.28 -26.80 49.56
CA SER A 377 22.20 -27.55 48.93
C SER A 377 21.23 -26.60 48.23
N HIS A 378 20.85 -25.51 48.91
CA HIS A 378 19.97 -24.50 48.34
C HIS A 378 20.57 -23.84 47.09
N LEU A 379 21.85 -23.46 47.14
CA LEU A 379 22.57 -22.93 45.98
C LEU A 379 22.57 -23.92 44.81
N PHE A 380 22.91 -25.18 45.06
CA PHE A 380 22.95 -26.19 44.00
C PHE A 380 21.58 -26.50 43.41
N ASP A 381 20.52 -26.45 44.22
CA ASP A 381 19.15 -26.62 43.72
C ASP A 381 18.74 -25.47 42.80
N ILE A 382 19.12 -24.22 43.12
CA ILE A 382 18.88 -23.07 42.23
C ILE A 382 19.68 -23.22 40.93
N LEU A 383 20.98 -23.54 41.02
CA LEU A 383 21.84 -23.63 39.85
C LEU A 383 21.42 -24.74 38.88
N LYS A 384 20.92 -25.87 39.40
CA LYS A 384 20.45 -27.01 38.59
C LYS A 384 19.12 -26.76 37.88
N GLN A 385 18.31 -25.80 38.30
CA GLN A 385 17.04 -25.52 37.61
C GLN A 385 17.24 -24.80 36.27
N GLU A 386 18.41 -24.21 36.04
CA GLU A 386 18.73 -23.42 34.85
C GLU A 386 19.74 -24.08 33.89
N ILE A 387 20.23 -25.28 34.23
CA ILE A 387 21.11 -26.12 33.40
C ILE A 387 20.35 -27.38 32.98
#